data_AF-A0A653T753-F1
#
_entry.id   AF-A0A653T753-F1
#
_cell.length_a   1.000
_cell.length_b   1.000
_cell.length_c   1.000
_cell.angle_alpha   90.00
_cell.angle_beta   90.00
_cell.angle_gamma   90.00
#
_symmetry.space_group_name_H-M   'P 1'
#
loop_
_entity.id
_entity.type
_entity.pdbx_description
1 polymer ?
#
loop_
_entity_poly.entity_id
_entity_poly.type
_entity_poly.pdbx_seq_one_letter_code
_entity_poly.pdbx_strand_id
1 'polypeptide(L)'
;MNYKLELRTPDSQPKLIFHAITFDAFKVNIVERYGGVKPILCDVLFRVRTLDDQIIKRKDGHVKIRIKDEELETYLRLIKVFKSYDYKNRLISRRDAEQDFVHFILRMVIINYEMN
;
A
#
# COMPACT_ATOMS: atom_id res chain seq x y z
N MET A 1 -8.15 -11.65 10.05
CA MET A 1 -7.61 -10.39 10.57
C MET A 1 -8.49 -9.27 10.04
N ASN A 2 -9.10 -8.48 10.91
CA ASN A 2 -9.91 -7.35 10.44
C ASN A 2 -8.97 -6.24 9.96
N TYR A 3 -9.38 -5.53 8.92
CA TYR A 3 -8.63 -4.40 8.39
C TYR A 3 -9.57 -3.36 7.80
N LYS A 4 -9.11 -2.11 7.76
CA LYS A 4 -9.69 -1.02 7.00
C LYS A 4 -8.70 -0.57 5.94
N LEU A 5 -9.09 -0.69 4.67
CA LEU A 5 -8.28 -0.25 3.53
C LEU A 5 -8.77 1.13 3.05
N GLU A 6 -7.84 2.08 2.94
CA GLU A 6 -8.13 3.45 2.50
C GLU A 6 -7.24 3.80 1.29
N LEU A 7 -7.77 3.52 0.10
CA LEU A 7 -7.12 3.87 -1.17
C LEU A 7 -7.55 5.26 -1.62
N ARG A 8 -6.67 6.26 -1.51
CA ARG A 8 -6.94 7.58 -2.08
C ARG A 8 -6.73 7.56 -3.60
N THR A 9 -7.75 8.00 -4.33
CA THR A 9 -7.60 8.37 -5.74
C THR A 9 -7.70 9.89 -5.80
N PRO A 10 -6.66 10.59 -6.27
CA PRO A 10 -6.68 12.03 -6.38
C PRO A 10 -7.54 12.49 -7.56
N ASP A 11 -8.21 13.64 -7.42
CA ASP A 11 -9.03 14.24 -8.48
C ASP A 11 -8.19 14.90 -9.60
N SER A 12 -6.89 15.11 -9.37
CA SER A 12 -5.94 15.69 -10.33
C SER A 12 -4.70 14.80 -10.49
N GLN A 13 -3.62 15.29 -11.12
CA GLN A 13 -2.33 14.59 -11.25
C GLN A 13 -1.40 14.96 -10.06
N PRO A 14 -1.55 14.38 -8.85
CA PRO A 14 -0.70 14.76 -7.75
C PRO A 14 0.67 14.11 -7.91
N LYS A 15 1.66 14.80 -7.36
CA LYS A 15 3.01 14.26 -7.21
C LYS A 15 3.10 13.19 -6.12
N LEU A 16 2.12 13.13 -5.22
CA LEU A 16 2.07 12.21 -4.08
C LEU A 16 0.66 11.65 -3.86
N ILE A 17 0.56 10.33 -3.69
CA ILE A 17 -0.68 9.66 -3.28
C ILE A 17 -0.41 8.90 -1.97
N PHE A 18 -1.35 8.99 -1.04
CA PHE A 18 -1.26 8.35 0.27
C PHE A 18 -2.35 7.29 0.39
N HIS A 19 -1.95 6.05 0.67
CA HIS A 19 -2.86 4.98 1.04
C HIS A 19 -2.60 4.56 2.49
N ALA A 20 -3.61 3.98 3.12
CA ALA A 20 -3.48 3.43 4.46
C ALA A 20 -4.17 2.08 4.57
N ILE A 21 -3.57 1.20 5.37
CA ILE A 21 -4.20 -0.04 5.84
C ILE A 21 -4.15 0.01 7.36
N THR A 22 -5.30 -0.01 8.01
CA THR A 22 -5.39 -0.07 9.47
C THR A 22 -5.79 -1.48 9.87
N PHE A 23 -4.94 -2.14 10.66
CA PHE A 23 -5.22 -3.42 11.30
C PHE A 23 -5.53 -3.19 12.78
N ASP A 24 -6.00 -4.24 13.45
CA ASP A 24 -6.35 -4.18 14.88
C ASP A 24 -5.16 -3.88 15.80
N ALA A 25 -3.91 -4.09 15.35
CA ALA A 25 -2.70 -3.88 16.15
C ALA A 25 -1.77 -2.77 15.63
N PHE A 26 -1.85 -2.42 14.34
CA PHE A 26 -0.92 -1.48 13.71
C PHE A 26 -1.51 -0.87 12.43
N LYS A 27 -0.87 0.19 11.94
CA LYS A 27 -1.22 0.88 10.70
C LYS A 27 -0.06 0.79 9.70
N VAL A 28 -0.37 0.62 8.43
CA VAL A 28 0.58 0.72 7.32
C VAL A 28 0.24 1.94 6.49
N ASN A 29 1.17 2.89 6.37
CA ASN A 29 1.03 4.02 5.47
C ASN A 29 1.88 3.79 4.23
N ILE A 30 1.25 3.89 3.06
CA ILE A 30 1.88 3.72 1.76
C ILE A 30 1.88 5.07 1.05
N VAL A 31 3.00 5.43 0.46
CA VAL A 31 3.22 6.68 -0.27
C VAL A 31 3.70 6.33 -1.66
N GLU A 32 2.90 6.68 -2.65
CA GLU A 32 3.27 6.64 -4.05
C GLU A 32 3.77 8.02 -4.47
N ARG A 33 4.88 8.06 -5.19
CA ARG A 33 5.44 9.29 -5.76
C ARG A 33 5.36 9.24 -7.27
N TYR A 34 4.81 10.28 -7.86
CA TYR A 34 4.68 10.42 -9.30
C TYR A 34 5.51 11.60 -9.81
N GLY A 35 6.13 11.43 -10.96
CA GLY A 35 6.93 12.45 -11.64
C GLY A 35 6.66 12.50 -13.14
N GLY A 36 7.27 13.47 -13.82
CA GLY A 36 7.13 13.69 -15.26
C GLY A 36 5.97 14.61 -15.65
N VAL A 37 5.93 14.99 -16.94
CA VAL A 37 4.85 15.79 -17.55
C VAL A 37 3.56 14.97 -17.64
N LYS A 38 3.69 13.66 -17.86
CA LYS A 38 2.65 12.66 -17.64
C LYS A 38 2.99 11.92 -16.34
N PRO A 39 2.04 11.67 -15.42
CA PRO A 39 2.34 11.05 -14.14
C PRO A 39 2.86 9.62 -14.32
N ILE A 40 4.15 9.43 -14.06
CA ILE A 40 4.81 8.13 -14.02
C ILE A 40 5.11 7.83 -12.56
N LEU A 41 4.75 6.64 -12.09
CA LEU A 41 5.07 6.20 -10.73
C LEU A 41 6.58 6.01 -10.61
N CYS A 42 7.23 6.83 -9.78
CA CYS A 42 8.68 6.82 -9.57
C CYS A 42 9.08 5.97 -8.37
N ASP A 43 8.31 6.02 -7.30
CA ASP A 43 8.64 5.35 -6.04
C ASP A 43 7.36 4.94 -5.31
N VAL A 44 7.39 3.75 -4.70
CA VAL A 44 6.42 3.35 -3.69
C VAL A 44 7.16 3.08 -2.39
N LEU A 45 6.77 3.78 -1.34
CA LEU A 45 7.37 3.70 -0.02
C LEU A 45 6.29 3.33 0.99
N PHE A 46 6.59 2.48 1.97
CA PHE A 46 5.68 2.29 3.09
C PHE A 46 6.39 2.30 4.44
N ARG A 47 5.61 2.62 5.48
CA ARG A 47 6.02 2.66 6.88
C ARG A 47 4.95 2.00 7.74
N VAL A 48 5.38 1.39 8.84
CA VAL A 48 4.49 0.79 9.84
C VAL A 48 4.46 1.67 11.08
N ARG A 49 3.27 1.82 11.66
CA ARG A 49 3.04 2.58 12.89
C ARG A 49 2.19 1.79 13.88
N THR A 50 2.33 2.10 15.16
CA THR A 50 1.36 1.68 16.18
C THR A 50 0.01 2.37 15.95
N LEU A 51 -1.02 1.95 16.69
CA LEU A 51 -2.32 2.63 16.67
C LEU A 51 -2.25 4.10 17.13
N ASP A 52 -1.30 4.39 18.03
CA ASP A 52 -0.99 5.74 18.54
C ASP A 52 -0.04 6.53 17.61
N ASP A 53 0.06 6.11 16.35
CA ASP A 53 0.85 6.76 15.28
C ASP A 53 2.37 6.86 15.52
N GLN A 54 2.91 6.07 16.47
CA GLN A 54 4.36 5.95 16.67
C GLN A 54 4.98 5.10 15.56
N ILE A 55 6.09 5.57 14.99
CA ILE A 55 6.78 4.87 13.89
C ILE A 55 7.53 3.65 14.43
N ILE A 56 7.22 2.48 13.87
CA ILE A 56 7.94 1.24 14.17
C ILE A 56 9.20 1.18 13.29
N LYS A 57 10.34 0.83 13.87
CA LYS A 57 11.57 0.59 13.11
C LYS A 57 11.56 -0.83 12.53
N ARG A 58 12.16 -0.98 11.36
CA ARG A 58 12.44 -2.28 10.74
C ARG A 58 13.53 -3.01 11.51
N LYS A 59 13.69 -4.29 11.21
CA LYS A 59 14.78 -5.15 11.72
C LYS A 59 16.18 -4.56 11.48
N ASP A 60 16.36 -3.84 10.38
CA ASP A 60 17.63 -3.18 10.01
C ASP A 60 17.80 -1.76 10.58
N GLY A 61 16.88 -1.32 11.45
CA GLY A 61 16.92 0.01 12.08
C GLY A 61 16.35 1.15 11.22
N HIS A 62 16.03 0.91 9.93
CA HIS A 62 15.38 1.91 9.09
C HIS A 62 13.87 2.01 9.35
N VAL A 63 13.25 3.12 8.98
CA VAL A 63 11.82 3.40 9.24
C VAL A 63 10.89 3.20 8.04
N LYS A 64 11.46 3.02 6.84
CA LYS A 64 10.70 2.94 5.59
C LYS A 64 11.23 1.82 4.71
N ILE A 65 10.33 1.24 3.94
CA ILE A 65 10.63 0.27 2.89
C ILE A 65 10.31 0.91 1.57
N ARG A 66 11.18 0.71 0.58
CA ARG A 66 10.90 1.01 -0.82
C ARG A 66 10.54 -0.29 -1.51
N ILE A 67 9.39 -0.33 -2.17
CA ILE A 67 8.99 -1.45 -3.02
C ILE A 67 9.74 -1.30 -4.35
N LYS A 68 10.40 -2.36 -4.81
CA LYS A 68 11.24 -2.39 -6.01
C LYS A 68 10.98 -3.68 -6.79
N ASP A 69 11.53 -3.75 -8.00
CA ASP A 69 11.68 -4.97 -8.80
C ASP A 69 10.36 -5.77 -8.89
N GLU A 70 10.37 -7.08 -8.62
CA GLU A 70 9.20 -7.96 -8.72
C GLU A 70 8.05 -7.56 -7.77
N GLU A 71 8.37 -7.05 -6.57
CA GLU A 71 7.36 -6.55 -5.65
C GLU A 71 6.68 -5.29 -6.20
N LEU A 72 7.40 -4.44 -6.93
CA LEU A 72 6.84 -3.24 -7.55
C LEU A 72 5.89 -3.62 -8.69
N GLU A 73 6.25 -4.61 -9.51
CA GLU A 73 5.37 -5.14 -10.56
C GLU A 73 4.10 -5.74 -9.96
N THR A 74 4.23 -6.50 -8.87
CA THR A 74 3.09 -7.06 -8.15
C THR A 74 2.20 -5.98 -7.56
N TYR A 75 2.79 -4.98 -6.91
CA TYR A 75 2.07 -3.83 -6.38
C TYR A 75 1.28 -3.10 -7.48
N LEU A 76 1.92 -2.83 -8.62
CA LEU A 76 1.30 -2.18 -9.78
C LEU A 76 0.14 -2.99 -10.37
N ARG A 77 0.29 -4.31 -10.45
CA ARG A 77 -0.77 -5.20 -10.91
C ARG A 77 -1.99 -5.11 -9.99
N LEU A 78 -1.77 -5.20 -8.67
CA LEU A 78 -2.84 -5.16 -7.67
C LEU A 78 -3.52 -3.79 -7.63
N ILE A 79 -2.76 -2.69 -7.66
CA ILE A 79 -3.37 -1.34 -7.62
C ILE A 79 -4.20 -1.04 -8.87
N LYS A 80 -3.83 -1.61 -10.02
CA LYS A 80 -4.55 -1.46 -11.29
C LYS A 80 -5.92 -2.14 -11.25
N VAL A 81 -6.09 -3.22 -10.48
CA VAL A 81 -7.38 -3.89 -10.30
C VAL A 81 -8.43 -2.92 -9.75
N PHE A 82 -8.08 -2.10 -8.75
CA PHE A 82 -9.03 -1.11 -8.18
C PHE A 82 -9.46 -0.02 -9.17
N LYS A 83 -8.66 0.20 -10.22
CA LYS A 83 -8.97 1.16 -11.29
C LYS A 83 -9.73 0.53 -12.46
N SER A 84 -9.86 -0.80 -12.51
CA SER A 84 -10.47 -1.52 -13.62
C SER A 84 -11.98 -1.28 -13.70
N TYR A 85 -12.52 -1.47 -14.90
CA TYR A 85 -13.97 -1.41 -15.11
C TYR A 85 -14.69 -2.47 -14.26
N ASP A 86 -14.13 -3.68 -14.20
CA ASP A 86 -14.73 -4.81 -13.51
C ASP A 86 -14.86 -4.57 -12.01
N TYR A 87 -13.82 -4.02 -11.38
CA TYR A 87 -13.88 -3.68 -9.95
C TYR A 87 -14.88 -2.56 -9.66
N LYS A 88 -14.87 -1.51 -10.50
CA LYS A 88 -15.79 -0.36 -10.36
C LYS A 88 -17.25 -0.79 -10.47
N ASN A 89 -17.56 -1.66 -11.43
CA ASN A 89 -18.91 -2.16 -11.70
C ASN A 89 -19.26 -3.46 -10.94
N ARG A 90 -18.42 -3.89 -9.98
CA ARG A 90 -18.66 -5.09 -9.15
C ARG A 90 -18.80 -6.39 -9.96
N LEU A 91 -18.13 -6.47 -11.11
CA LEU A 91 -18.05 -7.70 -11.93
C LEU A 91 -17.04 -8.70 -11.37
N ILE A 92 -16.15 -8.25 -10.49
CA ILE A 92 -15.29 -9.10 -9.68
C ILE A 92 -15.57 -8.88 -8.18
N SER A 93 -15.20 -9.86 -7.36
CA SER A 93 -15.27 -9.76 -5.91
C SER A 93 -14.36 -8.66 -5.39
N ARG A 94 -14.97 -7.61 -4.81
CA ARG A 94 -14.19 -6.52 -4.19
C ARG A 94 -13.39 -7.01 -2.99
N ARG A 95 -13.98 -7.91 -2.22
CA ARG A 95 -13.35 -8.51 -1.04
C ARG A 95 -12.06 -9.23 -1.43
N ASP A 96 -12.08 -10.02 -2.49
CA ASP A 96 -10.91 -10.80 -2.90
C ASP A 96 -9.81 -9.88 -3.43
N ALA A 97 -10.16 -8.88 -4.25
CA ALA A 97 -9.21 -7.88 -4.74
C ALA A 97 -8.56 -7.06 -3.61
N GLU A 98 -9.33 -6.64 -2.61
CA GLU A 98 -8.82 -5.95 -1.42
C GLU A 98 -7.94 -6.87 -0.57
N GLN A 99 -8.34 -8.12 -0.39
CA GLN A 99 -7.61 -9.11 0.39
C GLN A 99 -6.26 -9.46 -0.24
N ASP A 100 -6.19 -9.62 -1.56
CA ASP A 100 -4.94 -9.85 -2.30
C ASP A 100 -3.95 -8.70 -2.09
N PHE A 101 -4.42 -7.46 -2.17
CA PHE A 101 -3.59 -6.27 -1.91
C PHE A 101 -3.11 -6.21 -0.47
N VAL A 102 -4.01 -6.43 0.50
CA VAL A 102 -3.69 -6.41 1.92
C VAL A 102 -2.70 -7.52 2.29
N HIS A 103 -2.89 -8.73 1.75
CA HIS A 103 -1.97 -9.86 1.98
C HIS A 103 -0.58 -9.59 1.42
N PHE A 104 -0.48 -9.00 0.23
CA PHE A 104 0.81 -8.59 -0.34
C PHE A 104 1.55 -7.61 0.58
N ILE A 105 0.88 -6.56 1.05
CA ILE A 105 1.48 -5.58 1.97
C ILE A 105 1.83 -6.24 3.32
N LEU A 106 0.95 -7.09 3.85
CA LEU A 106 1.19 -7.79 5.11
C LEU A 106 2.42 -8.71 5.04
N ARG A 107 2.60 -9.44 3.93
CA ARG A 107 3.81 -10.22 3.68
C ARG A 107 5.06 -9.35 3.77
N MET A 108 5.03 -8.18 3.13
CA MET A 108 6.15 -7.23 3.16
C MET A 108 6.43 -6.71 4.57
N VAL A 109 5.38 -6.49 5.39
CA VAL A 109 5.51 -6.11 6.80
C VAL A 109 6.19 -7.22 7.60
N ILE A 110 5.68 -8.46 7.55
CA ILE A 110 6.20 -9.60 8.34
C ILE A 110 7.68 -9.88 8.04
N ILE A 111 8.08 -9.76 6.77
CA ILE A 111 9.48 -9.99 6.37
C ILE A 111 10.39 -8.93 7.00
N ASN A 112 9.96 -7.67 7.05
CA ASN A 112 10.85 -6.54 7.35
C ASN A 112 10.74 -5.97 8.78
N TYR A 113 9.65 -6.24 9.50
CA TYR A 113 9.42 -5.74 10.86
C TYR A 113 9.33 -6.89 11.84
N GLU A 114 9.80 -6.64 13.06
CA GLU A 114 9.47 -7.47 14.21
C GLU A 114 8.17 -6.95 14.79
N MET A 115 7.14 -7.77 14.72
CA MET A 115 5.84 -7.47 15.31
C MET A 115 5.75 -8.35 16.55
N ASN A 116 5.89 -7.72 17.73
CA ASN A 116 5.73 -8.37 19.02
C ASN A 116 4.25 -8.57 19.34
#